data_AF-A0A6P7FQ63-F1
#
_entry.id   AF-A0A6P7FQ63-F1
#
_cell.length_a   1.000
_cell.length_b   1.000
_cell.length_c   1.000
_cell.angle_alpha   90.00
_cell.angle_beta   90.00
_cell.angle_gamma   90.00
#
_symmetry.space_group_name_H-M   'P 1'
#
loop_
_entity.id
_entity.type
_entity.pdbx_description
1 polymer ?
#
loop_
_entity_poly.entity_id
_entity_poly.type
_entity_poly.pdbx_seq_one_letter_code
_entity_poly.pdbx_strand_id
1 'polypeptide(L)'
;MEDEMEFIVNNEKCKIPDFPVFSEDVKPYYKKLHYHSCNHSQLLTYTSVENNKAYLHLDRTSLNSEKIDCCYKYVTRKGKKDEPDVGIEYSKCHPFNSTVALEGNIVSVECKLSNNKEFKNAHSTIVITKAVEEKLKKFKKETKKRPLSVLFMLIDGVSRLNMERQMPLTKKFLLANNFTEFRPYSKVEDNSFPNFNALITGLNRDQSIKICKPFDVGGLDKCPMLWYDFRDLGYATAYAEDWPGLSTYNDIYKGFVKPPTDYYFRPYMEAATDLGDQPYVDTMPYCAGPESQGERIMNIAKEFSRTFKDQPSFGVFWMNTFSHNRLSSPSRMDEKFKKFAEDLKSEGILDRSMVVVFADHGFRMGPPPKYRYTNQGWFEDRNPMNFISLPKWFQEEYPKKYQNFKNNSKKFTSTYDFHLTLQEILAMSVEHYTMTGTKACANCASFFSDIPEKRNCADAGINVNWCACDGKK
;
A
#
# COMPACT_ATOMS: atom_id res chain seq x y z
N MET A 1 -1.03 -42.81 14.44
CA MET A 1 -0.04 -41.75 14.67
C MET A 1 -0.85 -40.47 14.67
N GLU A 2 -1.07 -39.88 15.85
CA GLU A 2 -1.58 -38.50 15.91
C GLU A 2 -0.52 -37.64 15.21
N ASP A 3 -0.90 -36.91 14.16
CA ASP A 3 -0.02 -35.90 13.57
C ASP A 3 0.35 -34.91 14.69
N GLU A 4 1.63 -34.86 15.07
CA GLU A 4 2.10 -33.85 16.01
C GLU A 4 1.82 -32.47 15.40
N MET A 5 1.02 -31.67 16.10
CA MET A 5 0.66 -30.32 15.67
C MET A 5 1.95 -29.48 15.56
N GLU A 6 2.30 -29.07 14.34
CA GLU A 6 3.40 -28.14 14.10
C GLU A 6 3.02 -26.70 14.50
N PHE A 7 4.02 -25.86 14.75
CA PHE A 7 3.83 -24.49 15.25
C PHE A 7 4.77 -23.51 14.55
N ILE A 8 4.23 -22.37 14.09
CA ILE A 8 5.06 -21.25 13.59
C ILE A 8 5.67 -20.42 14.73
N VAL A 9 5.11 -20.54 15.94
CA VAL A 9 5.69 -20.03 17.19
C VAL A 9 5.44 -21.10 18.25
N ASN A 10 6.51 -21.62 18.86
CA ASN A 10 6.42 -22.61 19.93
C ASN A 10 7.39 -22.26 21.05
N ASN A 11 6.92 -21.49 22.03
CA ASN A 11 7.68 -21.21 23.24
C ASN A 11 6.75 -21.27 24.46
N GLU A 12 7.34 -21.21 25.66
CA GLU A 12 6.60 -21.29 26.94
C GLU A 12 5.55 -20.18 27.16
N LYS A 13 5.65 -19.08 26.42
CA LYS A 13 4.78 -17.90 26.54
C LYS A 13 3.74 -17.78 25.41
N CYS A 14 3.95 -18.46 24.29
CA CYS A 14 3.14 -18.31 23.09
C CYS A 14 3.22 -19.56 22.21
N LYS A 15 2.06 -20.04 21.78
CA LYS A 15 1.94 -21.12 20.80
C LYS A 15 1.01 -20.71 19.67
N ILE A 16 1.50 -20.71 18.44
CA ILE A 16 0.70 -20.44 17.25
C ILE A 16 0.86 -21.63 16.29
N PRO A 17 -0.21 -22.42 16.06
CA PRO A 17 -0.15 -23.58 15.18
C PRO A 17 0.25 -23.22 13.75
N ASP A 18 1.00 -24.11 13.09
CA ASP A 18 1.28 -24.03 11.66
C ASP A 18 0.16 -24.74 10.91
N PHE A 19 -0.87 -23.98 10.53
CA PHE A 19 -2.00 -24.54 9.79
C PHE A 19 -1.56 -24.96 8.37
N PRO A 20 -2.10 -26.07 7.85
CA PRO A 20 -1.96 -26.38 6.43
C PRO A 20 -2.61 -25.29 5.57
N VAL A 21 -2.20 -25.20 4.31
CA VAL A 21 -2.80 -24.25 3.35
C VAL A 21 -4.32 -24.43 3.26
N PHE A 22 -4.79 -25.68 3.37
CA PHE A 22 -6.21 -26.06 3.30
C PHE A 22 -6.60 -27.02 4.44
N SER A 23 -6.94 -26.51 5.62
CA SER A 23 -7.66 -27.32 6.61
C SER A 23 -9.07 -27.68 6.15
N GLU A 24 -9.67 -28.71 6.75
CA GLU A 24 -11.03 -29.14 6.42
C GLU A 24 -12.08 -28.03 6.60
N ASP A 25 -11.93 -27.18 7.62
CA ASP A 25 -12.86 -26.08 7.90
C ASP A 25 -12.71 -24.88 6.96
N VAL A 26 -11.61 -24.78 6.18
CA VAL A 26 -11.42 -23.68 5.20
C VAL A 26 -11.59 -24.12 3.75
N LYS A 27 -11.49 -25.41 3.43
CA LYS A 27 -11.70 -25.94 2.06
C LYS A 27 -12.97 -25.40 1.38
N PRO A 28 -14.14 -25.33 2.04
CA PRO A 28 -15.37 -24.82 1.40
C PRO A 28 -15.32 -23.35 0.97
N TYR A 29 -14.40 -22.55 1.54
CA TYR A 29 -14.26 -21.13 1.24
C TYR A 29 -13.34 -20.85 0.07
N TYR A 30 -12.56 -21.85 -0.35
CA TYR A 30 -11.62 -21.69 -1.44
C TYR A 30 -12.34 -21.69 -2.79
N LYS A 31 -12.15 -20.60 -3.54
CA LYS A 31 -12.54 -20.50 -4.94
C LYS A 31 -11.49 -19.69 -5.68
N LYS A 32 -11.00 -20.20 -6.81
CA LYS A 32 -10.21 -19.40 -7.75
C LYS A 32 -11.15 -18.60 -8.64
N LEU A 33 -10.87 -17.32 -8.80
CA LEU A 33 -11.64 -16.39 -9.63
C LEU A 33 -10.79 -15.93 -10.80
N HIS A 34 -11.45 -15.58 -11.91
CA HIS A 34 -10.79 -15.08 -13.11
C HIS A 34 -10.65 -13.57 -13.08
N TYR A 35 -9.60 -13.05 -13.70
CA TYR A 35 -9.45 -11.62 -13.94
C TYR A 35 -10.68 -11.06 -14.67
N HIS A 36 -11.13 -9.88 -14.25
CA HIS A 36 -12.22 -9.16 -14.91
C HIS A 36 -11.60 -8.02 -15.73
N SER A 37 -11.75 -8.02 -17.05
CA SER A 37 -11.19 -6.93 -17.86
C SER A 37 -12.01 -5.65 -17.69
N CYS A 38 -11.35 -4.53 -17.43
CA CYS A 38 -11.93 -3.20 -17.52
C CYS A 38 -11.79 -2.58 -18.90
N ASN A 39 -10.89 -3.15 -19.72
CA ASN A 39 -10.65 -2.67 -21.05
C ASN A 39 -11.61 -3.33 -22.03
N HIS A 40 -12.71 -2.64 -22.36
CA HIS A 40 -13.66 -3.06 -23.38
C HIS A 40 -13.48 -2.30 -24.72
N SER A 41 -12.54 -1.36 -24.79
CA SER A 41 -12.23 -0.55 -25.98
C SER A 41 -10.73 -0.30 -26.11
N GLN A 42 -10.27 0.50 -27.06
CA GLN A 42 -8.84 0.82 -27.19
C GLN A 42 -8.49 2.07 -26.38
N LEU A 43 -7.31 2.07 -25.74
CA LEU A 43 -6.77 3.25 -25.06
C LEU A 43 -6.51 4.35 -26.09
N LEU A 44 -7.22 5.48 -25.97
CA LEU A 44 -7.02 6.64 -26.84
C LEU A 44 -6.00 7.61 -26.30
N THR A 45 -5.70 7.56 -25.01
CA THR A 45 -4.78 8.51 -24.38
C THR A 45 -3.86 7.82 -23.41
N TYR A 46 -2.64 8.35 -23.33
CA TYR A 46 -1.60 7.94 -22.41
C TYR A 46 -0.72 9.14 -22.05
N THR A 47 0.06 9.00 -21.00
CA THR A 47 1.01 10.02 -20.55
C THR A 47 2.45 9.55 -20.68
N SER A 48 3.37 10.51 -20.77
CA SER A 48 4.80 10.30 -20.63
C SER A 48 5.43 11.41 -19.82
N VAL A 49 6.61 11.15 -19.26
CA VAL A 49 7.43 12.15 -18.58
C VAL A 49 8.83 12.13 -19.20
N GLU A 50 9.24 13.24 -19.78
CA GLU A 50 10.56 13.41 -20.38
C GLU A 50 11.22 14.67 -19.81
N ASN A 51 12.47 14.54 -19.34
CA ASN A 51 13.22 15.65 -18.73
C ASN A 51 12.42 16.39 -17.63
N ASN A 52 11.75 15.61 -16.77
CA ASN A 52 10.90 16.13 -15.68
C ASN A 52 9.71 16.99 -16.15
N LYS A 53 9.24 16.78 -17.39
CA LYS A 53 8.07 17.43 -17.96
C LYS A 53 7.06 16.39 -18.42
N ALA A 54 5.81 16.55 -18.00
CA ALA A 54 4.73 15.63 -18.33
C ALA A 54 4.06 16.00 -19.65
N TYR A 55 3.67 14.98 -20.41
CA TYR A 55 2.96 15.11 -21.67
C TYR A 55 1.74 14.20 -21.68
N LEU A 56 0.65 14.69 -22.26
CA LEU A 56 -0.54 13.91 -22.60
C LEU A 56 -0.53 13.68 -24.12
N HIS A 57 -0.79 12.43 -24.52
CA HIS A 57 -0.82 12.03 -25.91
C HIS A 57 -2.20 11.51 -26.30
N LEU A 58 -2.61 11.83 -27.53
CA LEU A 58 -3.74 11.21 -28.21
C LEU A 58 -3.22 10.17 -29.21
N ASP A 59 -3.52 8.90 -28.97
CA ASP A 59 -3.24 7.82 -29.90
C ASP A 59 -4.34 7.73 -30.96
N ARG A 60 -3.96 7.97 -32.22
CA ARG A 60 -4.85 7.90 -33.40
C ARG A 60 -4.57 6.70 -34.29
N THR A 61 -3.59 5.87 -33.95
CA THR A 61 -3.08 4.81 -34.84
C THR A 61 -4.13 3.78 -35.24
N SER A 62 -5.19 3.63 -34.46
CA SER A 62 -6.29 2.68 -34.68
C SER A 62 -7.60 3.28 -35.16
N LEU A 63 -7.67 4.60 -35.29
CA LEU A 63 -8.91 5.31 -35.62
C LEU A 63 -8.86 5.68 -37.10
N ASN A 64 -9.41 4.80 -37.94
CA ASN A 64 -9.48 4.94 -39.39
C ASN A 64 -10.24 6.21 -39.81
N SER A 65 -9.55 7.35 -39.86
CA SER A 65 -10.07 8.64 -40.34
C SER A 65 -11.31 9.18 -39.59
N GLU A 66 -11.56 8.72 -38.35
CA GLU A 66 -12.68 9.19 -37.55
C GLU A 66 -12.47 10.64 -37.08
N LYS A 67 -13.56 11.44 -37.05
CA LYS A 67 -13.55 12.74 -36.40
C LYS A 67 -13.54 12.53 -34.89
N ILE A 68 -12.49 13.03 -34.24
CA ILE A 68 -12.31 12.91 -32.79
C ILE A 68 -12.06 14.30 -32.26
N ASP A 69 -12.91 14.70 -31.32
CA ASP A 69 -12.78 15.94 -30.58
C ASP A 69 -12.48 15.60 -29.12
N CYS A 70 -11.25 15.88 -28.70
CA CYS A 70 -10.77 15.59 -27.35
C CYS A 70 -10.42 16.89 -26.62
N CYS A 71 -10.74 16.91 -25.34
CA CYS A 71 -10.25 17.93 -24.44
C CYS A 71 -9.86 17.33 -23.09
N TYR A 72 -8.98 18.03 -22.38
CA TYR A 72 -8.58 17.65 -21.02
C TYR A 72 -8.88 18.77 -20.03
N LYS A 73 -9.15 18.40 -18.78
CA LYS A 73 -9.37 19.31 -17.65
C LYS A 73 -8.34 18.98 -16.57
N TYR A 74 -7.68 19.98 -16.01
CA TYR A 74 -6.89 19.78 -14.81
C TYR A 74 -7.80 19.45 -13.64
N VAL A 75 -7.38 18.49 -12.83
CA VAL A 75 -8.07 18.09 -11.60
C VAL A 75 -7.31 18.65 -10.42
N THR A 76 -8.01 19.33 -9.52
CA THR A 76 -7.42 19.81 -8.26
C THR A 76 -8.29 19.43 -7.08
N ARG A 77 -7.66 19.25 -5.92
CA ARG A 77 -8.32 18.90 -4.66
C ARG A 77 -9.17 20.08 -4.17
N LYS A 78 -10.45 19.85 -3.89
CA LYS A 78 -11.39 20.84 -3.37
C LYS A 78 -12.25 20.26 -2.26
N GLY A 79 -11.67 20.24 -1.07
CA GLY A 79 -12.41 19.91 0.15
C GLY A 79 -13.43 20.98 0.53
N LYS A 80 -14.42 20.58 1.33
CA LYS A 80 -15.38 21.48 2.01
C LYS A 80 -14.92 21.74 3.44
N LYS A 81 -15.54 22.72 4.12
CA LYS A 81 -15.21 23.07 5.50
C LYS A 81 -15.28 21.87 6.47
N ASP A 82 -16.33 21.05 6.34
CA ASP A 82 -16.59 19.91 7.24
C ASP A 82 -16.04 18.57 6.72
N GLU A 83 -15.55 18.56 5.48
CA GLU A 83 -14.96 17.42 4.75
C GLU A 83 -13.78 17.94 3.90
N PRO A 84 -12.66 18.34 4.54
CA PRO A 84 -11.58 19.06 3.88
C PRO A 84 -10.78 18.20 2.89
N ASP A 85 -11.01 16.88 2.91
CA ASP A 85 -10.31 15.91 2.09
C ASP A 85 -11.20 15.17 1.09
N VAL A 86 -12.43 15.65 0.89
CA VAL A 86 -13.39 15.04 -0.04
C VAL A 86 -13.77 16.06 -1.08
N GLY A 87 -13.55 15.72 -2.35
CA GLY A 87 -13.98 16.51 -3.49
C GLY A 87 -12.82 17.01 -4.36
N ILE A 88 -13.16 17.18 -5.63
CA ILE A 88 -12.30 17.70 -6.68
C ILE A 88 -13.00 18.82 -7.45
N GLU A 89 -12.22 19.65 -8.11
CA GLU A 89 -12.70 20.57 -9.14
C GLU A 89 -11.93 20.38 -10.44
N TYR A 90 -12.62 20.69 -11.53
CA TYR A 90 -12.11 20.63 -12.87
C TYR A 90 -11.88 22.05 -13.41
N SER A 91 -10.76 22.25 -14.11
CA SER A 91 -10.56 23.45 -14.92
C SER A 91 -11.54 23.51 -16.10
N LYS A 92 -11.48 24.61 -16.86
CA LYS A 92 -12.06 24.65 -18.22
C LYS A 92 -11.47 23.54 -19.08
N CYS A 93 -12.22 23.05 -20.07
CA CYS A 93 -11.70 22.07 -21.00
C CYS A 93 -10.69 22.70 -21.96
N HIS A 94 -9.53 22.07 -22.09
CA HIS A 94 -8.45 22.46 -22.98
C HIS A 94 -8.45 21.52 -24.19
N PRO A 95 -8.81 22.00 -25.40
CA PRO A 95 -8.82 21.17 -26.58
C PRO A 95 -7.40 20.74 -26.94
N PHE A 96 -7.23 19.49 -27.36
CA PHE A 96 -5.96 18.98 -27.87
C PHE A 96 -6.22 17.92 -28.96
N ASN A 97 -5.34 17.87 -29.95
CA ASN A 97 -5.51 17.00 -31.12
C ASN A 97 -4.35 16.02 -31.34
N SER A 98 -3.31 16.08 -30.50
CA SER A 98 -2.08 15.30 -30.62
C SER A 98 -1.38 15.20 -29.26
N THR A 99 -0.20 15.78 -29.11
CA THR A 99 0.57 15.80 -27.86
C THR A 99 0.57 17.20 -27.26
N VAL A 100 0.34 17.27 -25.95
CA VAL A 100 0.35 18.53 -25.20
C VAL A 100 1.20 18.39 -23.95
N ALA A 101 2.01 19.40 -23.66
CA ALA A 101 2.72 19.51 -22.40
C ALA A 101 1.74 19.88 -21.29
N LEU A 102 1.80 19.17 -20.17
CA LEU A 102 0.95 19.43 -19.01
C LEU A 102 1.62 20.40 -18.04
N GLU A 103 0.82 21.30 -17.47
CA GLU A 103 1.23 22.23 -16.41
C GLU A 103 0.87 21.70 -15.00
N GLY A 104 0.01 20.69 -14.94
CA GLY A 104 -0.44 20.03 -13.71
C GLY A 104 -0.33 18.51 -13.80
N ASN A 105 -0.35 17.86 -12.65
CA ASN A 105 -0.02 16.44 -12.53
C ASN A 105 -1.21 15.51 -12.81
N ILE A 106 -2.44 16.00 -12.67
CA ILE A 106 -3.66 15.19 -12.80
C ILE A 106 -4.57 15.83 -13.84
N VAL A 107 -4.99 15.04 -14.82
CA VAL A 107 -5.92 15.46 -15.87
C VAL A 107 -7.03 14.44 -16.07
N SER A 108 -8.24 14.94 -16.28
CA SER A 108 -9.37 14.15 -16.80
C SER A 108 -9.54 14.48 -18.28
N VAL A 109 -9.69 13.44 -19.09
CA VAL A 109 -9.79 13.51 -20.55
C VAL A 109 -11.17 13.04 -20.97
N GLU A 110 -11.79 13.80 -21.86
CA GLU A 110 -13.03 13.43 -22.52
C GLU A 110 -12.85 13.58 -24.04
N CYS A 111 -13.22 12.55 -24.79
CA CYS A 111 -13.20 12.55 -26.24
C CYS A 111 -14.56 12.16 -26.80
N LYS A 112 -15.07 12.94 -27.75
CA LYS A 112 -16.24 12.62 -28.56
C LYS A 112 -15.78 11.91 -29.83
N LEU A 113 -16.26 10.69 -30.00
CA LEU A 113 -15.98 9.82 -31.14
C LEU A 113 -17.17 9.87 -32.13
N SER A 114 -16.97 9.29 -33.31
CA SER A 114 -18.04 9.08 -34.29
C SER A 114 -19.20 8.29 -33.65
N ASN A 115 -20.43 8.50 -34.12
CA ASN A 115 -21.65 7.85 -33.60
C ASN A 115 -21.99 8.18 -32.13
N ASN A 116 -21.63 9.38 -31.64
CA ASN A 116 -21.92 9.86 -30.27
C ASN A 116 -21.35 8.97 -29.16
N LYS A 117 -20.30 8.18 -29.43
CA LYS A 117 -19.57 7.47 -28.38
C LYS A 117 -18.67 8.44 -27.63
N GLU A 118 -18.58 8.27 -26.32
CA GLU A 118 -17.68 9.03 -25.47
C GLU A 118 -16.57 8.12 -24.94
N PHE A 119 -15.34 8.64 -24.94
CA PHE A 119 -14.21 8.05 -24.23
C PHE A 119 -13.83 8.97 -23.08
N LYS A 120 -13.66 8.41 -21.89
CA LYS A 120 -13.24 9.13 -20.70
C LYS A 120 -12.09 8.41 -20.02
N ASN A 121 -11.08 9.16 -19.59
CA ASN A 121 -9.99 8.61 -18.80
C ASN A 121 -9.40 9.68 -17.87
N ALA A 122 -8.84 9.26 -16.75
CA ALA A 122 -8.05 10.11 -15.88
C ALA A 122 -6.60 9.66 -15.92
N HIS A 123 -5.67 10.61 -15.91
CA HIS A 123 -4.23 10.37 -15.87
C HIS A 123 -3.62 11.12 -14.71
N SER A 124 -2.63 10.50 -14.07
CA SER A 124 -1.72 11.16 -13.15
C SER A 124 -0.30 10.99 -13.68
N THR A 125 0.52 12.02 -13.52
CA THR A 125 1.96 11.97 -13.80
C THR A 125 2.74 12.44 -12.59
N ILE A 126 3.98 11.99 -12.49
CA ILE A 126 4.88 12.34 -11.41
C ILE A 126 6.06 13.12 -11.99
N VAL A 127 6.05 14.42 -11.74
CA VAL A 127 7.20 15.30 -11.95
C VAL A 127 7.77 15.72 -10.59
N ILE A 128 9.09 15.84 -10.52
CA ILE A 128 9.81 16.37 -9.36
C ILE A 128 9.50 17.87 -9.28
N THR A 129 8.72 18.26 -8.27
CA THR A 129 8.38 19.66 -8.03
C THR A 129 9.61 20.42 -7.52
N LYS A 130 9.63 21.75 -7.65
CA LYS A 130 10.72 22.58 -7.13
C LYS A 130 10.96 22.36 -5.62
N ALA A 131 9.88 22.26 -4.85
CA ALA A 131 9.96 22.02 -3.41
C ALA A 131 10.60 20.66 -3.08
N VAL A 132 10.24 19.60 -3.83
CA VAL A 132 10.85 18.27 -3.67
C VAL A 132 12.31 18.29 -4.14
N GLU A 133 12.62 18.97 -5.25
CA GLU A 133 13.99 19.10 -5.76
C GLU A 133 14.92 19.81 -4.74
N GLU A 134 14.48 20.94 -4.17
CA GLU A 134 15.22 21.67 -3.14
C GLU A 134 15.47 20.80 -1.90
N LYS A 135 14.44 20.08 -1.47
CA LYS A 135 14.51 19.14 -0.37
C LYS A 135 15.54 18.03 -0.64
N LEU A 136 15.50 17.39 -1.82
CA LEU A 136 16.44 16.33 -2.20
C LEU A 136 17.88 16.85 -2.31
N LYS A 137 18.08 18.06 -2.85
CA LYS A 137 19.39 18.73 -2.89
C LYS A 137 19.94 18.98 -1.49
N LYS A 138 19.10 19.46 -0.57
CA LYS A 138 19.47 19.66 0.83
C LYS A 138 19.88 18.35 1.48
N PHE A 139 19.08 17.30 1.31
CA PHE A 139 19.40 15.96 1.83
C PHE A 139 20.76 15.46 1.36
N LYS A 140 21.04 15.54 0.06
CA LYS A 140 22.32 15.10 -0.52
C LYS A 140 23.52 15.87 0.02
N LYS A 141 23.34 17.13 0.44
CA LYS A 141 24.41 17.94 1.02
C LYS A 141 24.68 17.60 2.49
N GLU A 142 23.64 17.29 3.24
CA GLU A 142 23.70 17.09 4.70
C GLU A 142 23.98 15.62 5.09
N THR A 143 23.57 14.67 4.26
CA THR A 143 23.64 13.25 4.57
C THR A 143 24.88 12.59 3.95
N LYS A 144 25.67 11.90 4.78
CA LYS A 144 26.88 11.15 4.35
C LYS A 144 26.63 9.67 4.09
N LYS A 145 25.54 9.11 4.63
CA LYS A 145 25.19 7.69 4.52
C LYS A 145 24.23 7.45 3.36
N ARG A 146 24.24 6.23 2.81
CA ARG A 146 23.28 5.86 1.77
C ARG A 146 21.89 5.71 2.38
N PRO A 147 20.88 6.51 1.97
CA PRO A 147 19.52 6.35 2.48
C PRO A 147 18.91 5.05 1.98
N LEU A 148 18.11 4.40 2.83
CA LEU A 148 17.24 3.31 2.42
C LEU A 148 15.84 3.84 2.11
N SER A 149 15.47 3.85 0.83
CA SER A 149 14.10 4.14 0.40
C SER A 149 13.15 2.99 0.75
N VAL A 150 11.87 3.28 0.99
CA VAL A 150 10.86 2.29 1.38
C VAL A 150 9.63 2.39 0.48
N LEU A 151 9.23 1.27 -0.11
CA LEU A 151 8.03 1.16 -0.95
C LEU A 151 7.07 0.12 -0.36
N PHE A 152 5.92 0.57 0.12
CA PHE A 152 4.83 -0.28 0.58
C PHE A 152 3.82 -0.54 -0.53
N MET A 153 3.56 -1.81 -0.79
CA MET A 153 2.53 -2.34 -1.67
C MET A 153 1.55 -3.10 -0.78
N LEU A 154 0.48 -2.41 -0.39
CA LEU A 154 -0.43 -2.87 0.66
C LEU A 154 -1.71 -3.43 0.04
N ILE A 155 -2.03 -4.69 0.31
CA ILE A 155 -3.28 -5.33 -0.13
C ILE A 155 -4.12 -5.62 1.11
N ASP A 156 -5.30 -5.00 1.18
CA ASP A 156 -6.17 -5.08 2.35
C ASP A 156 -6.61 -6.52 2.65
N GLY A 157 -6.55 -6.92 3.91
CA GLY A 157 -7.25 -8.12 4.38
C GLY A 157 -6.68 -9.47 3.92
N VAL A 158 -5.43 -9.52 3.42
CA VAL A 158 -4.80 -10.76 2.95
C VAL A 158 -3.90 -11.37 4.02
N SER A 159 -4.30 -12.53 4.55
CA SER A 159 -3.47 -13.34 5.45
C SER A 159 -2.33 -14.06 4.73
N ARG A 160 -1.34 -14.52 5.49
CA ARG A 160 -0.23 -15.34 4.97
C ARG A 160 -0.70 -16.53 4.12
N LEU A 161 -1.65 -17.31 4.65
CA LEU A 161 -2.14 -18.51 3.98
C LEU A 161 -3.19 -18.18 2.91
N ASN A 162 -3.93 -17.07 3.02
CA ASN A 162 -4.76 -16.59 1.91
C ASN A 162 -3.89 -16.21 0.70
N MET A 163 -2.79 -15.49 0.90
CA MET A 163 -1.81 -15.18 -0.16
C MET A 163 -1.35 -16.45 -0.87
N GLU A 164 -1.07 -17.52 -0.13
CA GLU A 164 -0.65 -18.80 -0.70
C GLU A 164 -1.76 -19.47 -1.53
N ARG A 165 -3.02 -19.35 -1.11
CA ARG A 165 -4.16 -19.90 -1.85
C ARG A 165 -4.55 -19.06 -3.07
N GLN A 166 -4.62 -17.75 -2.90
CA GLN A 166 -5.23 -16.85 -3.88
C GLN A 166 -4.21 -16.20 -4.81
N MET A 167 -2.97 -15.99 -4.36
CA MET A 167 -1.93 -15.36 -5.16
C MET A 167 -0.63 -16.20 -5.24
N PRO A 168 -0.72 -17.50 -5.61
CA PRO A 168 0.43 -18.40 -5.60
C PRO A 168 1.52 -17.97 -6.59
N LEU A 169 1.19 -17.36 -7.73
CA LEU A 169 2.17 -16.92 -8.71
C LEU A 169 3.01 -15.77 -8.15
N THR A 170 2.33 -14.80 -7.52
CA THR A 170 2.98 -13.68 -6.84
C THR A 170 3.84 -14.18 -5.68
N LYS A 171 3.33 -15.03 -4.79
CA LYS A 171 4.11 -15.57 -3.66
C LYS A 171 5.38 -16.27 -4.13
N LYS A 172 5.26 -17.14 -5.15
CA LYS A 172 6.41 -17.83 -5.76
C LYS A 172 7.44 -16.85 -6.30
N PHE A 173 7.00 -15.80 -7.01
CA PHE A 173 7.89 -14.76 -7.51
C PHE A 173 8.61 -14.03 -6.37
N LEU A 174 7.90 -13.59 -5.33
CA LEU A 174 8.49 -12.87 -4.21
C LEU A 174 9.60 -13.69 -3.54
N LEU A 175 9.31 -14.96 -3.20
CA LEU A 175 10.28 -15.85 -2.56
C LEU A 175 11.50 -16.14 -3.45
N ALA A 176 11.30 -16.32 -4.76
CA ALA A 176 12.39 -16.51 -5.71
C ALA A 176 13.28 -15.26 -5.89
N ASN A 177 12.83 -14.10 -5.42
CA ASN A 177 13.52 -12.82 -5.55
C ASN A 177 13.90 -12.22 -4.19
N ASN A 178 14.24 -13.09 -3.23
CA ASN A 178 14.80 -12.73 -1.93
C ASN A 178 13.89 -11.88 -1.03
N PHE A 179 12.57 -11.87 -1.27
CA PHE A 179 11.65 -11.39 -0.25
C PHE A 179 11.66 -12.36 0.94
N THR A 180 11.74 -11.81 2.14
CA THR A 180 11.67 -12.54 3.39
C THR A 180 10.26 -12.47 3.92
N GLU A 181 9.61 -13.64 4.05
CA GLU A 181 8.31 -13.78 4.70
C GLU A 181 8.49 -13.71 6.23
N PHE A 182 7.85 -12.73 6.87
CA PHE A 182 7.72 -12.67 8.32
C PHE A 182 6.54 -13.56 8.73
N ARG A 183 6.81 -14.86 8.87
CA ARG A 183 5.76 -15.88 9.03
C ARG A 183 4.84 -15.61 10.23
N PRO A 184 5.35 -15.37 11.46
CA PRO A 184 4.51 -15.07 12.62
C PRO A 184 4.37 -13.56 12.86
N TYR A 185 4.18 -12.77 11.80
CA TYR A 185 3.81 -11.35 11.94
C TYR A 185 2.34 -11.21 12.33
N SER A 186 2.05 -10.37 13.31
CA SER A 186 0.70 -10.20 13.84
C SER A 186 0.22 -8.76 13.76
N LYS A 187 -1.07 -8.62 13.46
CA LYS A 187 -1.80 -7.37 13.59
C LYS A 187 -1.95 -7.00 15.08
N VAL A 188 -2.26 -5.73 15.35
CA VAL A 188 -2.40 -5.22 16.72
C VAL A 188 -3.83 -4.84 17.07
N GLU A 189 -4.72 -4.73 16.08
CA GLU A 189 -6.11 -4.32 16.26
C GLU A 189 -7.10 -4.91 15.22
N ASP A 190 -8.36 -4.47 15.27
CA ASP A 190 -9.48 -5.02 14.51
C ASP A 190 -9.33 -4.86 12.97
N ASN A 191 -9.33 -3.62 12.48
CA ASN A 191 -9.47 -3.24 11.06
C ASN A 191 -8.35 -2.28 10.59
N SER A 192 -8.51 -1.67 9.43
CA SER A 192 -7.41 -1.01 8.72
C SER A 192 -6.81 0.20 9.42
N PHE A 193 -7.65 1.14 9.87
CA PHE A 193 -7.17 2.34 10.55
C PHE A 193 -6.28 2.06 11.77
N PRO A 194 -6.70 1.31 12.81
CA PRO A 194 -5.87 1.12 13.99
C PRO A 194 -4.62 0.28 13.73
N ASN A 195 -4.63 -0.65 12.75
CA ASN A 195 -3.44 -1.41 12.39
C ASN A 195 -2.44 -0.55 11.61
N PHE A 196 -2.87 0.11 10.53
CA PHE A 196 -1.96 0.92 9.74
C PHE A 196 -1.54 2.21 10.48
N ASN A 197 -2.43 2.82 11.26
CA ASN A 197 -2.06 3.96 12.09
C ASN A 197 -1.04 3.56 13.17
N ALA A 198 -1.11 2.34 13.73
CA ALA A 198 -0.06 1.83 14.62
C ALA A 198 1.29 1.71 13.91
N LEU A 199 1.32 1.26 12.65
CA LEU A 199 2.55 1.18 11.84
C LEU A 199 3.17 2.55 11.65
N ILE A 200 2.37 3.56 11.32
CA ILE A 200 2.88 4.87 10.93
C ILE A 200 3.02 5.85 12.11
N THR A 201 2.42 5.59 13.27
CA THR A 201 2.48 6.50 14.44
C THR A 201 3.06 5.89 15.71
N GLY A 202 3.10 4.56 15.81
CA GLY A 202 3.47 3.88 17.05
C GLY A 202 2.43 4.06 18.17
N LEU A 203 1.21 4.45 17.83
CA LEU A 203 0.11 4.61 18.78
C LEU A 203 -0.84 3.41 18.70
N ASN A 204 -1.38 2.98 19.84
CA ASN A 204 -2.51 2.06 19.85
C ASN A 204 -3.82 2.79 19.48
N ARG A 205 -4.93 2.05 19.39
CA ARG A 205 -6.23 2.61 19.00
C ARG A 205 -6.67 3.79 19.89
N ASP A 206 -6.66 3.61 21.20
CA ASP A 206 -7.16 4.63 22.13
C ASP A 206 -6.27 5.89 22.12
N GLN A 207 -4.96 5.70 22.04
CA GLN A 207 -3.99 6.76 21.85
C GLN A 207 -4.22 7.49 20.51
N SER A 208 -4.49 6.75 19.43
CA SER A 208 -4.76 7.31 18.10
C SER A 208 -6.02 8.18 18.12
N ILE A 209 -7.11 7.72 18.72
CA ILE A 209 -8.33 8.52 18.85
C ILE A 209 -8.08 9.78 19.68
N LYS A 210 -7.36 9.67 20.80
CA LYS A 210 -7.11 10.78 21.72
C LYS A 210 -6.15 11.84 21.14
N ILE A 211 -5.08 11.40 20.48
CA ILE A 211 -4.00 12.26 19.99
C ILE A 211 -4.30 12.77 18.58
N CYS A 212 -4.66 11.86 17.67
CA CYS A 212 -4.85 12.18 16.26
C CYS A 212 -6.27 12.65 15.95
N LYS A 213 -7.23 12.48 16.87
CA LYS A 213 -8.60 13.01 16.80
C LYS A 213 -9.20 12.91 15.37
N PRO A 214 -9.27 11.70 14.79
CA PRO A 214 -9.55 11.55 13.36
C PRO A 214 -10.98 11.96 12.97
N PHE A 215 -11.87 12.13 13.96
CA PHE A 215 -13.23 12.63 13.79
C PHE A 215 -13.32 14.17 13.73
N ASP A 216 -12.25 14.87 14.08
CA ASP A 216 -12.17 16.33 14.08
C ASP A 216 -11.44 16.82 12.83
N VAL A 217 -11.95 17.89 12.22
CA VAL A 217 -11.27 18.57 11.09
C VAL A 217 -9.90 19.05 11.55
N GLY A 218 -8.85 18.65 10.83
CA GLY A 218 -7.46 18.99 11.16
C GLY A 218 -6.86 18.18 12.33
N GLY A 219 -7.55 17.14 12.80
CA GLY A 219 -7.01 16.20 13.80
C GLY A 219 -5.85 15.38 13.22
N LEU A 220 -6.09 14.71 12.08
CA LEU A 220 -5.11 13.84 11.44
C LEU A 220 -3.83 14.57 11.02
N ASP A 221 -3.93 15.85 10.64
CA ASP A 221 -2.77 16.71 10.34
C ASP A 221 -1.79 16.88 11.51
N LYS A 222 -2.25 16.67 12.76
CA LYS A 222 -1.43 16.78 13.98
C LYS A 222 -0.91 15.43 14.49
N CYS A 223 -1.30 14.34 13.82
CA CYS A 223 -0.90 13.01 14.19
C CYS A 223 0.61 12.83 13.92
N PRO A 224 1.38 12.17 14.81
CA PRO A 224 2.83 11.99 14.64
C PRO A 224 3.11 10.87 13.65
N MET A 225 2.83 11.13 12.37
CA MET A 225 2.90 10.13 11.31
C MET A 225 4.31 10.09 10.71
N LEU A 226 4.89 8.90 10.57
CA LEU A 226 6.26 8.70 10.08
C LEU A 226 6.49 9.25 8.67
N TRP A 227 5.46 9.32 7.82
CA TRP A 227 5.64 9.96 6.52
C TRP A 227 5.93 11.46 6.64
N TYR A 228 5.54 12.13 7.74
CA TYR A 228 5.97 13.50 8.01
C TYR A 228 7.46 13.52 8.36
N ASP A 229 7.93 12.57 9.17
CA ASP A 229 9.35 12.45 9.48
C ASP A 229 10.18 12.16 8.21
N PHE A 230 9.78 11.17 7.40
CA PHE A 230 10.43 10.90 6.11
C PHE A 230 10.46 12.15 5.21
N ARG A 231 9.31 12.84 5.08
CA ARG A 231 9.20 14.05 4.26
C ARG A 231 10.11 15.16 4.77
N ASP A 232 10.07 15.46 6.05
CA ASP A 232 10.78 16.59 6.65
C ASP A 232 12.30 16.31 6.73
N LEU A 233 12.68 15.03 6.75
CA LEU A 233 14.05 14.53 6.67
C LEU A 233 14.55 14.31 5.23
N GLY A 234 13.86 14.83 4.22
CA GLY A 234 14.42 14.91 2.88
C GLY A 234 13.90 13.90 1.85
N TYR A 235 13.10 12.92 2.26
CA TYR A 235 12.58 11.89 1.36
C TYR A 235 11.42 12.45 0.52
N ALA A 236 11.32 12.03 -0.74
CA ALA A 236 10.08 12.17 -1.49
C ALA A 236 9.03 11.20 -0.94
N THR A 237 7.84 11.69 -0.62
CA THR A 237 6.80 10.89 0.04
C THR A 237 5.55 10.74 -0.83
N ALA A 238 4.95 9.55 -0.83
CA ALA A 238 3.74 9.27 -1.59
C ALA A 238 2.71 8.48 -0.77
N TYR A 239 1.42 8.80 -0.98
CA TYR A 239 0.30 8.02 -0.46
C TYR A 239 -0.83 7.94 -1.47
N ALA A 240 -1.28 6.72 -1.78
CA ALA A 240 -2.36 6.43 -2.68
C ALA A 240 -3.20 5.26 -2.16
N GLU A 241 -4.53 5.34 -2.31
CA GLU A 241 -5.46 4.29 -1.94
C GLU A 241 -6.58 4.22 -2.98
N ASP A 242 -6.87 3.00 -3.46
CA ASP A 242 -7.63 2.77 -4.70
C ASP A 242 -9.14 3.08 -4.64
N TRP A 243 -9.70 3.30 -3.45
CA TRP A 243 -11.12 3.64 -3.31
C TRP A 243 -11.34 4.83 -2.38
N PRO A 244 -11.68 6.02 -2.93
CA PRO A 244 -11.91 7.21 -2.12
C PRO A 244 -13.04 7.09 -1.08
N GLY A 245 -14.02 6.23 -1.31
CA GLY A 245 -15.20 6.08 -0.45
C GLY A 245 -15.00 5.21 0.79
N LEU A 246 -14.01 4.31 0.78
CA LEU A 246 -13.65 3.45 1.93
C LEU A 246 -12.16 3.60 2.30
N SER A 247 -11.53 4.70 1.92
CA SER A 247 -10.12 4.88 2.22
C SER A 247 -9.89 5.02 3.72
N THR A 248 -8.76 4.49 4.20
CA THR A 248 -8.40 4.32 5.61
C THR A 248 -8.60 5.58 6.48
N TYR A 249 -8.40 6.76 5.92
CA TYR A 249 -8.49 8.05 6.64
C TYR A 249 -9.73 8.89 6.27
N ASN A 250 -10.65 8.41 5.43
CA ASN A 250 -11.79 9.18 4.95
C ASN A 250 -13.16 8.47 5.04
N ASP A 251 -13.20 7.17 5.37
CA ASP A 251 -14.46 6.42 5.54
C ASP A 251 -15.37 7.07 6.60
N ILE A 252 -15.03 6.89 7.89
CA ILE A 252 -15.75 7.51 9.01
C ILE A 252 -15.02 8.72 9.61
N TYR A 253 -13.89 9.11 9.01
CA TYR A 253 -12.97 10.13 9.50
C TYR A 253 -12.95 11.36 8.59
N LYS A 254 -12.41 12.47 9.11
CA LYS A 254 -12.43 13.77 8.39
C LYS A 254 -11.36 13.91 7.31
N GLY A 255 -10.47 12.94 7.17
CA GLY A 255 -9.31 13.05 6.30
C GLY A 255 -8.36 14.16 6.72
N PHE A 256 -7.46 14.52 5.81
CA PHE A 256 -6.45 15.54 6.06
C PHE A 256 -6.94 16.92 5.62
N VAL A 257 -6.51 18.00 6.28
CA VAL A 257 -6.73 19.35 5.75
C VAL A 257 -5.70 19.65 4.67
N LYS A 258 -4.44 19.32 4.92
CA LYS A 258 -3.34 19.44 3.96
C LYS A 258 -2.96 18.06 3.44
N PRO A 259 -2.57 17.92 2.15
CA PRO A 259 -2.03 16.65 1.66
C PRO A 259 -0.94 16.10 2.60
N PRO A 260 -1.04 14.84 3.06
CA PRO A 260 -0.13 14.31 4.08
C PRO A 260 1.28 14.04 3.54
N THR A 261 1.41 13.85 2.24
CA THR A 261 2.65 13.51 1.52
C THR A 261 2.90 14.49 0.37
N ASP A 262 4.12 14.47 -0.18
CA ASP A 262 4.45 15.31 -1.35
C ASP A 262 3.61 14.94 -2.58
N TYR A 263 3.35 13.64 -2.73
CA TYR A 263 2.54 13.06 -3.80
C TYR A 263 1.32 12.34 -3.19
N TYR A 264 0.20 13.05 -3.14
CA TYR A 264 -1.05 12.53 -2.59
C TYR A 264 -2.06 12.28 -3.71
N PHE A 265 -2.42 11.02 -3.93
CA PHE A 265 -3.14 10.60 -5.15
C PHE A 265 -4.66 10.49 -4.98
N ARG A 266 -5.22 10.85 -3.82
CA ARG A 266 -6.67 10.84 -3.61
C ARG A 266 -7.45 11.61 -4.68
N PRO A 267 -7.07 12.85 -5.08
CA PRO A 267 -7.79 13.57 -6.14
C PRO A 267 -7.79 12.84 -7.49
N TYR A 268 -6.72 12.11 -7.80
CA TYR A 268 -6.66 11.29 -9.01
C TYR A 268 -7.63 10.11 -8.92
N MET A 269 -7.69 9.43 -7.77
CA MET A 269 -8.62 8.33 -7.56
C MET A 269 -10.09 8.82 -7.54
N GLU A 270 -10.38 10.00 -7.00
CA GLU A 270 -11.70 10.62 -7.09
C GLU A 270 -12.08 10.94 -8.54
N ALA A 271 -11.15 11.51 -9.34
CA ALA A 271 -11.40 11.76 -10.76
C ALA A 271 -11.58 10.46 -11.55
N ALA A 272 -10.87 9.39 -11.20
CA ALA A 272 -11.01 8.09 -11.84
C ALA A 272 -12.39 7.45 -11.56
N THR A 273 -12.91 7.64 -10.34
CA THR A 273 -14.27 7.22 -9.96
C THR A 273 -15.35 8.09 -10.61
N ASP A 274 -15.07 9.35 -10.92
CA ASP A 274 -16.00 10.29 -11.56
C ASP A 274 -16.07 10.14 -13.10
N LEU A 275 -15.36 9.17 -13.69
CA LEU A 275 -15.37 8.92 -15.15
C LEU A 275 -16.71 8.37 -15.69
N GLY A 276 -17.67 8.02 -14.82
CA GLY A 276 -18.96 7.44 -15.18
C GLY A 276 -19.16 6.06 -14.57
N ASP A 277 -20.01 5.23 -15.19
CA ASP A 277 -20.40 3.92 -14.65
C ASP A 277 -19.17 3.06 -14.33
N GLN A 278 -19.01 2.72 -13.06
CA GLN A 278 -17.95 1.87 -12.54
C GLN A 278 -18.49 0.45 -12.39
N PRO A 279 -18.11 -0.53 -13.21
CA PRO A 279 -18.42 -1.93 -12.95
C PRO A 279 -18.02 -2.33 -11.53
N TYR A 280 -18.98 -2.83 -10.76
CA TYR A 280 -18.74 -3.39 -9.44
C TYR A 280 -18.40 -4.88 -9.56
N VAL A 281 -17.37 -5.33 -8.85
CA VAL A 281 -17.03 -6.74 -8.70
C VAL A 281 -16.96 -7.03 -7.21
N ASP A 282 -17.60 -8.12 -6.79
CA ASP A 282 -17.63 -8.53 -5.37
C ASP A 282 -18.08 -7.38 -4.43
N THR A 283 -19.06 -6.57 -4.88
CA THR A 283 -19.64 -5.39 -4.18
C THR A 283 -18.69 -4.21 -3.96
N MET A 284 -17.55 -4.16 -4.66
CA MET A 284 -16.60 -3.05 -4.66
C MET A 284 -16.53 -2.41 -6.04
N PRO A 285 -16.30 -1.09 -6.17
CA PRO A 285 -15.95 -0.50 -7.46
C PRO A 285 -14.66 -1.13 -7.95
N TYR A 286 -14.66 -1.68 -9.16
CA TYR A 286 -13.52 -2.45 -9.67
C TYR A 286 -12.85 -1.75 -10.85
N CYS A 287 -13.62 -1.37 -11.86
CA CYS A 287 -13.10 -0.66 -13.02
C CYS A 287 -13.24 0.85 -12.86
N ALA A 288 -12.17 1.57 -13.14
CA ALA A 288 -12.15 3.02 -13.25
C ALA A 288 -11.59 3.40 -14.63
N GLY A 289 -12.47 3.56 -15.61
CA GLY A 289 -12.06 3.67 -17.02
C GLY A 289 -11.50 2.35 -17.56
N PRO A 290 -10.42 2.36 -18.36
CA PRO A 290 -9.91 1.17 -19.04
C PRO A 290 -9.09 0.23 -18.13
N GLU A 291 -8.82 0.64 -16.90
CA GLU A 291 -8.00 -0.06 -15.92
C GLU A 291 -8.83 -0.34 -14.66
N SER A 292 -8.48 -1.39 -13.92
CA SER A 292 -9.03 -1.56 -12.58
C SER A 292 -8.45 -0.53 -11.60
N GLN A 293 -9.19 -0.24 -10.53
CA GLN A 293 -8.75 0.64 -9.43
C GLN A 293 -7.41 0.17 -8.85
N GLY A 294 -7.24 -1.14 -8.65
CA GLY A 294 -5.97 -1.72 -8.21
C GLY A 294 -4.81 -1.55 -9.21
N GLU A 295 -5.06 -1.68 -10.52
CA GLU A 295 -4.04 -1.42 -11.54
C GLU A 295 -3.58 0.03 -11.55
N ARG A 296 -4.49 0.99 -11.35
CA ARG A 296 -4.14 2.41 -11.24
C ARG A 296 -3.16 2.68 -10.10
N ILE A 297 -3.36 2.04 -8.93
CA ILE A 297 -2.42 2.14 -7.81
C ILE A 297 -1.07 1.48 -8.14
N MET A 298 -1.06 0.30 -8.76
CA MET A 298 0.18 -0.36 -9.20
C MET A 298 0.96 0.51 -10.21
N ASN A 299 0.26 1.17 -11.14
CA ASN A 299 0.88 2.03 -12.14
C ASN A 299 1.50 3.29 -11.52
N ILE A 300 0.81 3.94 -10.58
CA ILE A 300 1.39 5.07 -9.84
C ILE A 300 2.58 4.63 -8.99
N ALA A 301 2.48 3.48 -8.31
CA ALA A 301 3.58 2.95 -7.50
C ALA A 301 4.84 2.72 -8.35
N LYS A 302 4.67 2.19 -9.56
CA LYS A 302 5.73 2.00 -10.54
C LYS A 302 6.32 3.32 -11.02
N GLU A 303 5.49 4.29 -11.39
CA GLU A 303 5.95 5.61 -11.83
C GLU A 303 6.71 6.36 -10.72
N PHE A 304 6.22 6.29 -9.48
CA PHE A 304 6.88 6.89 -8.32
C PHE A 304 8.25 6.25 -8.09
N SER A 305 8.30 4.92 -8.13
CA SER A 305 9.53 4.15 -7.94
C SER A 305 10.57 4.45 -9.01
N ARG A 306 10.15 4.62 -10.28
CA ARG A 306 11.03 5.03 -11.38
C ARG A 306 11.55 6.45 -11.19
N THR A 307 10.66 7.39 -10.89
CA THR A 307 10.98 8.82 -10.78
C THR A 307 11.99 9.08 -9.66
N PHE A 308 11.86 8.39 -8.53
CA PHE A 308 12.73 8.55 -7.37
C PHE A 308 13.72 7.39 -7.17
N LYS A 309 14.01 6.61 -8.22
CA LYS A 309 14.85 5.40 -8.13
C LYS A 309 16.21 5.65 -7.47
N ASP A 310 16.84 6.77 -7.79
CA ASP A 310 18.16 7.17 -7.28
C ASP A 310 18.07 8.30 -6.23
N GLN A 311 16.89 8.49 -5.63
CA GLN A 311 16.61 9.49 -4.60
C GLN A 311 15.98 8.83 -3.36
N PRO A 312 16.17 9.38 -2.15
CA PRO A 312 15.47 8.90 -0.96
C PRO A 312 13.95 9.06 -1.13
N SER A 313 13.20 7.97 -0.95
CA SER A 313 11.75 7.97 -1.10
C SER A 313 11.03 7.05 -0.09
N PHE A 314 9.81 7.44 0.29
CA PHE A 314 8.90 6.67 1.15
C PHE A 314 7.50 6.68 0.54
N GLY A 315 7.05 5.55 0.00
CA GLY A 315 5.77 5.45 -0.69
C GLY A 315 4.85 4.40 -0.08
N VAL A 316 3.58 4.74 0.08
CA VAL A 316 2.51 3.81 0.48
C VAL A 316 1.44 3.76 -0.59
N PHE A 317 1.26 2.58 -1.18
CA PHE A 317 0.31 2.32 -2.25
C PHE A 317 -0.63 1.19 -1.82
N TRP A 318 -1.90 1.53 -1.59
CA TRP A 318 -2.89 0.67 -0.95
C TRP A 318 -3.98 0.24 -1.93
N MET A 319 -4.23 -1.06 -1.99
CA MET A 319 -5.26 -1.68 -2.83
C MET A 319 -6.30 -2.42 -1.97
N ASN A 320 -7.56 -1.97 -2.02
CA ASN A 320 -8.71 -2.55 -1.32
C ASN A 320 -9.65 -3.31 -2.27
N THR A 321 -9.83 -2.77 -3.49
CA THR A 321 -10.95 -3.08 -4.39
C THR A 321 -11.00 -4.51 -4.90
N PHE A 322 -9.88 -5.24 -4.84
CA PHE A 322 -9.79 -6.64 -5.24
C PHE A 322 -9.57 -7.62 -4.08
N SER A 323 -9.68 -7.19 -2.81
CA SER A 323 -9.42 -8.08 -1.66
C SER A 323 -10.41 -7.94 -0.50
N HIS A 324 -10.94 -6.74 -0.23
CA HIS A 324 -11.63 -6.43 1.03
C HIS A 324 -12.91 -7.26 1.26
N ASN A 325 -13.83 -7.34 0.28
CA ASN A 325 -15.18 -7.89 0.50
C ASN A 325 -15.32 -9.41 0.28
N ARG A 326 -14.35 -10.05 -0.37
CA ARG A 326 -14.41 -11.49 -0.66
C ARG A 326 -13.03 -12.15 -0.61
N LEU A 327 -12.94 -13.21 0.19
CA LEU A 327 -11.73 -13.98 0.49
C LEU A 327 -10.92 -14.39 -0.76
N SER A 328 -11.64 -14.70 -1.85
CA SER A 328 -11.09 -15.21 -3.11
C SER A 328 -10.72 -14.14 -4.14
N SER A 329 -11.15 -12.89 -3.95
CA SER A 329 -10.94 -11.82 -4.93
C SER A 329 -9.47 -11.56 -5.30
N PRO A 330 -8.47 -11.76 -4.40
CA PRO A 330 -7.06 -11.60 -4.77
C PRO A 330 -6.62 -12.49 -5.95
N SER A 331 -7.26 -13.65 -6.16
CA SER A 331 -6.94 -14.53 -7.29
C SER A 331 -7.22 -13.95 -8.66
N ARG A 332 -8.09 -12.93 -8.75
CA ARG A 332 -8.32 -12.19 -9.99
C ARG A 332 -7.09 -11.39 -10.41
N MET A 333 -6.27 -10.98 -9.45
CA MET A 333 -5.17 -10.03 -9.64
C MET A 333 -3.78 -10.66 -9.50
N ASP A 334 -3.69 -11.98 -9.24
CA ASP A 334 -2.40 -12.65 -9.03
C ASP A 334 -1.41 -12.45 -10.19
N GLU A 335 -1.86 -12.66 -11.43
CA GLU A 335 -1.01 -12.47 -12.62
C GLU A 335 -0.59 -11.01 -12.81
N LYS A 336 -1.51 -10.07 -12.56
CA LYS A 336 -1.28 -8.63 -12.70
C LYS A 336 -0.29 -8.13 -11.64
N PHE A 337 -0.47 -8.53 -10.39
CA PHE A 337 0.41 -8.15 -9.29
C PHE A 337 1.79 -8.82 -9.43
N LYS A 338 1.86 -10.08 -9.86
CA LYS A 338 3.14 -10.72 -10.23
C LYS A 338 3.85 -9.91 -11.30
N LYS A 339 3.16 -9.51 -12.38
CA LYS A 339 3.76 -8.73 -13.46
C LYS A 339 4.26 -7.37 -12.97
N PHE A 340 3.50 -6.70 -12.10
CA PHE A 340 3.93 -5.47 -11.44
C PHE A 340 5.22 -5.68 -10.61
N ALA A 341 5.30 -6.75 -9.82
CA ALA A 341 6.51 -7.09 -9.06
C ALA A 341 7.71 -7.45 -9.97
N GLU A 342 7.47 -8.11 -11.10
CA GLU A 342 8.47 -8.35 -12.15
C GLU A 342 9.00 -7.04 -12.73
N ASP A 343 8.12 -6.07 -12.98
CA ASP A 343 8.50 -4.77 -13.52
C ASP A 343 9.40 -4.01 -12.52
N LEU A 344 9.03 -3.95 -11.24
CA LEU A 344 9.87 -3.34 -10.19
C LEU A 344 11.27 -3.97 -10.13
N LYS A 345 11.37 -5.29 -10.26
CA LYS A 345 12.66 -5.98 -10.34
C LYS A 345 13.42 -5.58 -11.61
N SER A 346 12.79 -5.66 -12.78
CA SER A 346 13.42 -5.38 -14.07
C SER A 346 13.96 -3.95 -14.16
N GLU A 347 13.33 -3.03 -13.42
CA GLU A 347 13.72 -1.63 -13.32
C GLU A 347 14.75 -1.37 -12.21
N GLY A 348 15.22 -2.40 -11.51
CA GLY A 348 16.22 -2.29 -10.46
C GLY A 348 15.73 -1.61 -9.18
N ILE A 349 14.41 -1.57 -8.93
CA ILE A 349 13.85 -0.98 -7.70
C ILE A 349 14.25 -1.83 -6.48
N LEU A 350 14.27 -3.16 -6.62
CA LEU A 350 14.67 -4.07 -5.54
C LEU A 350 16.17 -3.96 -5.17
N ASP A 351 17.00 -3.38 -6.05
CA ASP A 351 18.42 -3.17 -5.80
C ASP A 351 18.71 -1.84 -5.11
N ARG A 352 17.69 -0.98 -4.98
CA ARG A 352 17.80 0.37 -4.43
C ARG A 352 17.02 0.54 -3.13
N SER A 353 15.84 -0.06 -3.04
CA SER A 353 14.86 0.20 -1.98
C SER A 353 14.52 -1.04 -1.17
N MET A 354 14.07 -0.83 0.06
CA MET A 354 13.27 -1.82 0.79
C MET A 354 11.88 -1.86 0.17
N VAL A 355 11.49 -2.98 -0.43
CA VAL A 355 10.14 -3.17 -0.98
C VAL A 355 9.36 -4.12 -0.10
N VAL A 356 8.16 -3.70 0.28
CA VAL A 356 7.28 -4.38 1.23
C VAL A 356 5.98 -4.76 0.52
N VAL A 357 5.65 -6.06 0.49
CA VAL A 357 4.31 -6.55 0.16
C VAL A 357 3.62 -6.94 1.46
N PHE A 358 2.57 -6.21 1.82
CA PHE A 358 2.05 -6.18 3.18
C PHE A 358 0.52 -6.19 3.21
N ALA A 359 -0.04 -6.77 4.26
CA ALA A 359 -1.42 -6.55 4.67
C ALA A 359 -1.44 -6.06 6.11
N ASP A 360 -2.37 -5.18 6.41
CA ASP A 360 -2.65 -4.62 7.72
C ASP A 360 -3.37 -5.61 8.65
N HIS A 361 -4.27 -6.43 8.11
CA HIS A 361 -4.97 -7.53 8.79
C HIS A 361 -5.29 -8.69 7.84
N GLY A 362 -5.77 -9.82 8.39
CA GLY A 362 -6.32 -10.91 7.58
C GLY A 362 -7.79 -10.68 7.19
N PHE A 363 -8.42 -11.69 6.57
CA PHE A 363 -9.75 -11.50 5.99
C PHE A 363 -10.85 -11.42 7.05
N ARG A 364 -11.65 -10.35 7.00
CA ARG A 364 -12.71 -10.06 7.99
C ARG A 364 -14.14 -10.16 7.48
N MET A 365 -14.33 -9.98 6.17
CA MET A 365 -15.63 -9.73 5.54
C MET A 365 -16.28 -11.03 5.03
N GLY A 366 -17.35 -10.92 4.23
CA GLY A 366 -17.99 -12.04 3.54
C GLY A 366 -19.30 -12.54 4.18
N PRO A 367 -20.12 -13.29 3.42
CA PRO A 367 -21.41 -13.78 3.87
C PRO A 367 -21.25 -14.92 4.92
N PRO A 368 -22.28 -15.18 5.76
CA PRO A 368 -22.32 -16.35 6.62
C PRO A 368 -22.33 -17.69 5.84
N PRO A 369 -21.75 -18.77 6.39
CA PRO A 369 -20.91 -18.78 7.60
C PRO A 369 -19.62 -17.99 7.33
N LYS A 370 -19.17 -17.19 8.32
CA LYS A 370 -18.01 -16.31 8.08
C LYS A 370 -16.71 -17.11 8.15
N TYR A 371 -15.84 -16.91 7.17
CA TYR A 371 -14.50 -17.49 7.15
C TYR A 371 -13.73 -17.27 8.46
N ARG A 372 -13.74 -16.04 8.99
CA ARG A 372 -13.07 -15.71 10.27
C ARG A 372 -13.60 -16.45 11.51
N TYR A 373 -14.74 -17.15 11.39
CA TYR A 373 -15.33 -17.95 12.45
C TYR A 373 -14.95 -19.42 12.37
N THR A 374 -14.22 -19.87 11.35
CA THR A 374 -13.56 -21.18 11.36
C THR A 374 -12.40 -21.17 12.36
N ASN A 375 -11.78 -22.31 12.62
CA ASN A 375 -10.59 -22.36 13.49
C ASN A 375 -9.40 -21.71 12.79
N GLN A 376 -9.05 -22.19 11.59
CA GLN A 376 -7.93 -21.61 10.82
C GLN A 376 -8.18 -20.14 10.45
N GLY A 377 -9.40 -19.78 10.06
CA GLY A 377 -9.75 -18.40 9.69
C GLY A 377 -9.60 -17.39 10.83
N TRP A 378 -9.77 -17.81 12.10
CA TRP A 378 -9.55 -16.96 13.27
C TRP A 378 -8.07 -16.59 13.45
N PHE A 379 -7.16 -17.53 13.18
CA PHE A 379 -5.72 -17.28 13.20
C PHE A 379 -5.29 -16.44 11.99
N GLU A 380 -5.83 -16.75 10.81
CA GLU A 380 -5.51 -16.01 9.59
C GLU A 380 -5.94 -14.53 9.65
N ASP A 381 -7.07 -14.21 10.31
CA ASP A 381 -7.48 -12.82 10.62
C ASP A 381 -6.38 -12.05 11.39
N ARG A 382 -5.59 -12.75 12.22
CA ARG A 382 -4.54 -12.16 13.09
C ARG A 382 -3.13 -12.24 12.51
N ASN A 383 -2.93 -13.00 11.43
CA ASN A 383 -1.64 -13.24 10.79
C ASN A 383 -1.66 -12.75 9.33
N PRO A 384 -1.67 -11.42 9.12
CA PRO A 384 -1.57 -10.84 7.78
C PRO A 384 -0.26 -11.22 7.09
N MET A 385 -0.25 -11.17 5.76
CA MET A 385 0.99 -11.36 5.01
C MET A 385 1.97 -10.20 5.23
N ASN A 386 3.27 -10.52 5.30
CA ASN A 386 4.33 -9.53 5.38
C ASN A 386 5.60 -10.08 4.70
N PHE A 387 5.87 -9.60 3.49
CA PHE A 387 7.04 -9.96 2.69
C PHE A 387 7.89 -8.73 2.47
N ILE A 388 9.16 -8.80 2.90
CA ILE A 388 10.08 -7.66 2.82
C ILE A 388 11.32 -8.05 2.04
N SER A 389 11.67 -7.29 1.01
CA SER A 389 12.97 -7.36 0.35
C SER A 389 13.88 -6.24 0.87
N LEU A 390 15.18 -6.55 0.99
CA LEU A 390 16.22 -5.58 1.30
C LEU A 390 17.27 -5.62 0.19
N PRO A 391 17.71 -4.45 -0.30
CA PRO A 391 18.62 -4.39 -1.43
C PRO A 391 20.01 -4.94 -1.06
N LYS A 392 20.73 -5.50 -2.03
CA LYS A 392 22.02 -6.17 -1.80
C LYS A 392 23.03 -5.31 -1.01
N TRP A 393 23.12 -4.03 -1.35
CA TRP A 393 24.01 -3.09 -0.66
C TRP A 393 23.72 -2.97 0.85
N PHE A 394 22.45 -3.06 1.27
CA PHE A 394 22.09 -3.00 2.68
C PHE A 394 22.59 -4.23 3.42
N GLN A 395 22.53 -5.39 2.77
CA GLN A 395 23.01 -6.65 3.32
C GLN A 395 24.54 -6.62 3.52
N GLU A 396 25.26 -6.00 2.57
CA GLU A 396 26.72 -5.86 2.60
C GLU A 396 27.18 -4.79 3.61
N GLU A 397 26.49 -3.65 3.69
CA GLU A 397 26.84 -2.53 4.57
C GLU A 397 26.41 -2.78 6.02
N TYR A 398 25.29 -3.49 6.23
CA TYR A 398 24.71 -3.75 7.55
C TYR A 398 24.50 -5.26 7.82
N PRO A 399 25.55 -6.11 7.75
CA PRO A 399 25.39 -7.57 7.80
C PRO A 399 24.76 -8.05 9.12
N LYS A 400 25.09 -7.42 10.25
CA LYS A 400 24.47 -7.76 11.55
C LYS A 400 22.98 -7.43 11.58
N LYS A 401 22.56 -6.29 11.02
CA LYS A 401 21.14 -5.91 10.93
C LYS A 401 20.38 -6.84 10.01
N TYR A 402 20.99 -7.23 8.89
CA TYR A 402 20.41 -8.19 7.96
C TYR A 402 20.27 -9.58 8.60
N GLN A 403 21.26 -10.05 9.36
CA GLN A 403 21.17 -11.30 10.10
C GLN A 403 20.04 -11.27 11.13
N ASN A 404 19.92 -10.18 11.91
CA ASN A 404 18.81 -9.98 12.83
C ASN A 404 17.46 -10.01 12.10
N PHE A 405 17.35 -9.31 10.98
CA PHE A 405 16.15 -9.32 10.14
C PHE A 405 15.75 -10.73 9.69
N LYS A 406 16.70 -11.53 9.22
CA LYS A 406 16.45 -12.94 8.83
C LYS A 406 16.08 -13.83 10.01
N ASN A 407 16.65 -13.61 11.19
CA ASN A 407 16.31 -14.35 12.40
C ASN A 407 14.90 -13.98 12.88
N ASN A 408 14.59 -12.69 12.88
CA ASN A 408 13.33 -12.13 13.38
C ASN A 408 12.14 -12.48 12.48
N SER A 409 12.36 -12.77 11.20
CA SER A 409 11.29 -13.22 10.30
C SER A 409 10.65 -14.56 10.70
N LYS A 410 11.29 -15.28 11.65
CA LYS A 410 10.80 -16.54 12.24
C LYS A 410 10.33 -16.37 13.68
N LYS A 411 10.43 -15.17 14.25
CA LYS A 411 10.04 -14.87 15.64
C LYS A 411 8.74 -14.09 15.64
N PHE A 412 7.93 -14.25 16.69
CA PHE A 412 6.67 -13.53 16.82
C PHE A 412 6.91 -12.02 16.73
N THR A 413 6.31 -11.34 15.75
CA THR A 413 6.52 -9.90 15.50
C THR A 413 5.19 -9.19 15.36
N SER A 414 5.19 -7.89 15.64
CA SER A 414 4.01 -7.05 15.59
C SER A 414 4.19 -5.86 14.67
N THR A 415 3.08 -5.17 14.41
CA THR A 415 3.08 -3.87 13.73
C THR A 415 3.95 -2.82 14.42
N TYR A 416 4.11 -2.87 15.74
CA TYR A 416 4.98 -1.93 16.47
C TYR A 416 6.46 -2.22 16.27
N ASP A 417 6.87 -3.49 16.12
CA ASP A 417 8.25 -3.84 15.74
C ASP A 417 8.57 -3.27 14.33
N PHE A 418 7.60 -3.30 13.42
CA PHE A 418 7.74 -2.70 12.10
C PHE A 418 7.83 -1.15 12.18
N HIS A 419 6.98 -0.51 12.99
CA HIS A 419 7.08 0.93 13.24
C HIS A 419 8.48 1.35 13.71
N LEU A 420 9.06 0.63 14.67
CA LEU A 420 10.44 0.87 15.13
C LEU A 420 11.49 0.62 14.04
N THR A 421 11.22 -0.31 13.13
CA THR A 421 12.08 -0.54 11.97
C THR A 421 12.11 0.66 11.03
N LEU A 422 10.96 1.29 10.77
CA LEU A 422 10.91 2.51 9.96
C LEU A 422 11.64 3.68 10.62
N GLN A 423 11.53 3.82 11.94
CA GLN A 423 12.34 4.80 12.68
C GLN A 423 13.84 4.48 12.61
N GLU A 424 14.23 3.21 12.72
CA GLU A 424 15.64 2.82 12.62
C GLU A 424 16.21 3.11 11.22
N ILE A 425 15.42 2.97 10.15
CA ILE A 425 15.80 3.39 8.79
C ILE A 425 16.16 4.88 8.75
N LEU A 426 15.35 5.74 9.37
CA LEU A 426 15.64 7.17 9.47
C LEU A 426 16.90 7.44 10.30
N ALA A 427 17.05 6.79 11.46
CA ALA A 427 18.22 6.94 12.32
C ALA A 427 19.52 6.47 11.65
N MET A 428 19.44 5.47 10.78
CA MET A 428 20.56 5.01 9.98
C MET A 428 20.91 5.99 8.86
N SER A 429 19.91 6.67 8.30
CA SER A 429 20.06 7.53 7.13
C SER A 429 20.37 8.98 7.51
N VAL A 430 19.97 9.46 8.69
CA VAL A 430 20.09 10.86 9.10
C VAL A 430 20.71 10.99 10.49
N GLU A 431 21.86 11.66 10.58
CA GLU A 431 22.66 11.76 11.82
C GLU A 431 21.94 12.42 13.00
N HIS A 432 21.03 13.36 12.74
CA HIS A 432 20.32 14.13 13.76
C HIS A 432 18.91 13.60 14.06
N TYR A 433 18.52 12.44 13.51
CA TYR A 433 17.24 11.82 13.83
C TYR A 433 17.38 10.94 15.07
N THR A 434 16.49 11.15 16.05
CA THR A 434 16.39 10.33 17.26
C THR A 434 15.11 9.53 17.21
N MET A 435 15.22 8.21 17.35
CA MET A 435 14.05 7.34 17.45
C MET A 435 13.21 7.74 18.67
N THR A 436 11.94 8.02 18.46
CA THR A 436 10.98 8.34 19.52
C THR A 436 10.42 7.09 20.21
N GLY A 437 10.69 5.91 19.66
CA GLY A 437 10.12 4.66 20.15
C GLY A 437 8.62 4.57 19.85
N THR A 438 7.91 3.70 20.57
CA THR A 438 6.45 3.55 20.49
C THR A 438 5.84 3.73 21.88
N LYS A 439 4.71 4.45 21.97
CA LYS A 439 3.96 4.60 23.22
C LYS A 439 3.11 3.38 23.55
N ALA A 440 2.94 2.48 22.59
CA ALA A 440 2.08 1.32 22.72
C ALA A 440 2.82 0.05 23.14
N CYS A 441 4.14 -0.03 22.91
CA CYS A 441 4.90 -1.25 23.17
C CYS A 441 6.35 -0.97 23.61
N ALA A 442 6.59 -0.88 24.91
CA ALA A 442 7.93 -0.61 25.46
C ALA A 442 8.96 -1.72 25.16
N ASN A 443 8.50 -2.96 24.97
CA ASN A 443 9.36 -4.13 24.72
C ASN A 443 9.56 -4.44 23.23
N CYS A 444 8.91 -3.70 22.33
CA CYS A 444 9.07 -3.90 20.90
C CYS A 444 10.45 -3.42 20.45
N ALA A 445 10.94 -4.02 19.37
CA ALA A 445 12.23 -3.67 18.78
C ALA A 445 12.15 -3.69 17.26
N SER A 446 13.06 -2.98 16.59
CA SER A 446 13.16 -3.08 15.14
C SER A 446 13.49 -4.51 14.69
N PHE A 447 13.04 -4.88 13.50
CA PHE A 447 13.48 -6.05 12.77
C PHE A 447 15.01 -6.11 12.55
N PHE A 448 15.72 -4.98 12.62
CA PHE A 448 17.19 -4.91 12.51
C PHE A 448 17.92 -5.11 13.84
N SER A 449 17.19 -5.15 14.95
CA SER A 449 17.69 -5.43 16.29
C SER A 449 17.34 -6.86 16.71
N ASP A 450 17.96 -7.41 17.77
CA ASP A 450 17.57 -8.76 18.22
C ASP A 450 16.21 -8.71 18.93
N ILE A 451 15.23 -9.40 18.38
CA ILE A 451 13.91 -9.56 18.98
C ILE A 451 13.92 -10.83 19.85
N PRO A 452 13.51 -10.78 21.14
CA PRO A 452 13.49 -11.98 21.98
C PRO A 452 12.62 -13.09 21.40
N GLU A 453 13.15 -14.32 21.40
CA GLU A 453 12.45 -15.53 20.95
C GLU A 453 11.26 -15.89 21.85
N LYS A 454 11.41 -15.64 23.16
CA LYS A 454 10.42 -15.93 24.20
C LYS A 454 9.57 -14.69 24.50
N ARG A 455 8.55 -14.46 23.68
CA ARG A 455 7.59 -13.37 23.86
C ARG A 455 6.14 -13.83 23.74
N ASN A 456 5.25 -13.20 24.50
CA ASN A 456 3.79 -13.29 24.34
C ASN A 456 3.23 -12.06 23.61
N CYS A 457 1.90 -11.96 23.53
CA CYS A 457 1.22 -10.81 22.94
C CYS A 457 1.47 -9.49 23.69
N ALA A 458 1.56 -9.49 25.02
CA ALA A 458 1.84 -8.29 25.78
C ALA A 458 3.26 -7.75 25.51
N ASP A 459 4.25 -8.65 25.43
CA ASP A 459 5.62 -8.34 25.04
C ASP A 459 5.70 -7.75 23.61
N ALA A 460 4.75 -8.11 22.72
CA ALA A 460 4.62 -7.60 21.36
C ALA A 460 3.60 -6.45 21.23
N GLY A 461 3.05 -5.92 22.33
CA GLY A 461 2.08 -4.82 22.33
C GLY A 461 0.69 -5.16 21.75
N ILE A 462 0.39 -6.43 21.55
CA ILE A 462 -0.88 -6.90 20.95
C ILE A 462 -1.94 -7.01 22.03
N ASN A 463 -3.10 -6.38 21.79
CA ASN A 463 -4.25 -6.48 22.69
C ASN A 463 -4.73 -7.95 22.82
N VAL A 464 -5.20 -8.35 24.00
CA VAL A 464 -5.67 -9.72 24.28
C VAL A 464 -6.73 -10.20 23.28
N ASN A 465 -7.58 -9.31 22.76
CA ASN A 465 -8.62 -9.65 21.78
C ASN A 465 -8.05 -10.08 20.42
N TRP A 466 -6.83 -9.64 20.09
CA TRP A 466 -6.12 -9.93 18.84
C TRP A 466 -4.95 -10.89 19.03
N CYS A 467 -4.71 -11.32 20.26
CA CYS A 467 -3.67 -12.27 20.58
C CYS A 467 -3.99 -13.65 19.98
N ALA A 468 -3.03 -14.26 19.28
CA ALA A 468 -3.14 -15.62 18.74
C ALA A 468 -2.47 -16.69 19.62
N CYS A 469 -1.68 -16.30 20.62
CA CYS A 469 -0.82 -17.20 21.41
C CYS A 469 -1.56 -18.24 22.25
N ASP A 470 -2.81 -17.95 22.64
CA ASP A 470 -3.64 -18.83 23.49
C ASP A 470 -4.63 -19.66 22.66
N GLY A 471 -4.60 -19.50 21.33
CA GLY A 471 -5.59 -20.05 20.42
C GLY A 471 -6.98 -19.42 20.55
N LYS A 472 -7.90 -19.97 19.76
CA LYS A 472 -9.30 -19.55 19.72
C LYS A 472 -10.02 -20.12 20.95
N LYS A 473 -10.53 -19.23 21.80
CA LYS A 473 -11.33 -19.58 22.98
C LYS A 473 -12.82 -19.67 22.65
#